data_AF-A0A850JGD5-F1
#
_entry.id   AF-A0A850JGD5-F1
#
_cell.length_a   1.000
_cell.length_b   1.000
_cell.length_c   1.000
_cell.angle_alpha   90.00
_cell.angle_beta   90.00
_cell.angle_gamma   90.00
#
_symmetry.space_group_name_H-M   'P 1'
#
loop_
_entity.id
_entity.type
_entity.pdbx_description
1 polymer ?
#
loop_
_entity_poly.entity_id
_entity_poly.type
_entity_poly.pdbx_seq_one_letter_code
_entity_poly.pdbx_strand_id
1 'polypeptide(L)'
;MRSLLDLGRPEEALTFQKQAMDVAPGNARTRALHTALTATAHAQAGQIDAAAHLALDALALAKPIRSRRVQARITLLASTLAPHCPMPEVDAFLEQVTTPT
;
A
#
# COMPACT_ATOMS: atom_id res chain seq x y z
N MET A 1 0.59 9.43 14.71
CA MET A 1 -0.07 10.34 13.76
C MET A 1 -1.03 9.54 12.89
N ARG A 2 -2.33 9.68 13.16
CA ARG A 2 -3.48 9.05 12.47
C ARG A 2 -4.28 10.24 11.92
N SER A 3 -3.71 10.93 10.95
CA SER A 3 -4.10 12.32 10.68
C SER A 3 -3.80 12.64 9.23
N LEU A 4 -4.74 12.30 8.32
CA LEU A 4 -4.99 12.82 6.97
C LEU A 4 -5.81 11.81 6.14
N LEU A 5 -5.73 10.51 6.45
CA LEU A 5 -6.50 9.46 5.75
C LEU A 5 -7.98 9.39 6.20
N ASP A 6 -8.27 9.68 7.48
CA ASP A 6 -9.64 9.68 8.02
C ASP A 6 -10.52 10.86 7.54
N LEU A 7 -9.95 11.80 6.77
CA LEU A 7 -10.67 12.99 6.31
C LEU A 7 -11.30 12.84 4.91
N GLY A 8 -11.22 11.67 4.28
CA GLY A 8 -11.89 11.43 2.98
C GLY A 8 -11.33 12.26 1.81
N ARG A 9 -10.08 12.75 1.93
CA ARG A 9 -9.40 13.57 0.90
C ARG A 9 -8.17 12.85 0.36
N PRO A 10 -8.36 11.78 -0.43
CA PRO A 10 -7.26 10.97 -0.96
C PRO A 10 -6.27 11.75 -1.85
N GLU A 11 -6.73 12.79 -2.53
CA GLU A 11 -5.92 13.54 -3.51
C GLU A 11 -4.80 14.37 -2.85
N GLU A 12 -5.00 14.84 -1.63
CA GLU A 12 -3.96 15.59 -0.89
C GLU A 12 -2.87 14.66 -0.33
N ALA A 13 -3.23 13.41 0.01
CA ALA A 13 -2.27 12.40 0.43
C ALA A 13 -1.27 12.08 -0.70
N LEU A 14 -1.73 12.03 -1.94
CA LEU A 14 -0.89 11.79 -3.12
C LEU A 14 0.09 12.94 -3.40
N THR A 15 -0.28 14.18 -3.10
CA THR A 15 0.59 15.35 -3.29
C THR A 15 1.73 15.39 -2.27
N PHE A 16 1.43 15.08 -1.00
CA PHE A 16 2.47 14.88 0.03
C PHE A 16 3.36 13.66 -0.28
N GLN A 17 2.78 12.60 -0.87
CA GLN A 17 3.53 11.41 -1.27
C GLN A 17 4.54 11.73 -2.39
N LYS A 18 4.20 12.59 -3.36
CA LYS A 18 5.13 13.07 -4.39
C LYS A 18 6.27 13.93 -3.83
N GLN A 19 6.01 14.80 -2.85
CA GLN A 19 7.08 15.59 -2.20
C GLN A 19 7.99 14.76 -1.31
N ALA A 20 7.49 13.65 -0.74
CA ALA A 20 8.30 12.70 0.01
C ALA A 20 9.17 11.77 -0.88
N MET A 21 8.98 11.79 -2.20
CA MET A 21 9.78 10.99 -3.14
C MET A 21 11.20 11.51 -3.33
N ASP A 22 11.49 12.77 -2.97
CA ASP A 22 12.78 13.42 -3.20
C ASP A 22 13.78 13.26 -2.02
N VAL A 23 13.41 12.53 -0.96
CA VAL A 23 14.25 12.39 0.24
C VAL A 23 14.79 10.97 0.39
N ALA A 24 16.06 10.84 -0.01
CA ALA A 24 17.09 9.84 0.34
C ALA A 24 16.71 8.32 0.37
N PRO A 25 17.55 7.45 -0.22
CA PRO A 25 17.34 6.00 -0.28
C PRO A 25 17.21 5.29 1.09
N GLY A 26 17.55 5.95 2.20
CA GLY A 26 17.34 5.44 3.56
C GLY A 26 15.88 5.28 3.98
N ASN A 27 14.92 5.88 3.25
CA ASN A 27 13.52 5.93 3.67
C ASN A 27 12.61 4.86 3.02
N ALA A 28 13.17 3.90 2.29
CA ALA A 28 12.38 2.88 1.56
C ALA A 28 11.43 2.09 2.47
N ARG A 29 11.85 1.78 3.70
CA ARG A 29 11.02 1.06 4.70
C ARG A 29 9.83 1.87 5.16
N THR A 30 10.04 3.13 5.49
CA THR A 30 8.97 4.06 5.88
C THR A 30 8.04 4.25 4.69
N ARG A 31 8.57 4.41 3.47
CA ARG A 31 7.77 4.57 2.26
C ARG A 31 6.89 3.35 1.99
N ALA A 32 7.43 2.13 2.06
CA ALA A 32 6.64 0.90 1.93
C ALA A 32 5.54 0.82 3.00
N LEU A 33 5.86 1.19 4.24
CA LEU A 33 4.90 1.18 5.36
C LEU A 33 3.78 2.21 5.18
N HIS A 34 4.13 3.45 4.80
CA HIS A 34 3.15 4.51 4.55
C HIS A 34 2.28 4.18 3.34
N THR A 35 2.87 3.70 2.24
CA THR A 35 2.12 3.31 1.04
C THR A 35 1.12 2.20 1.35
N ALA A 36 1.53 1.16 2.10
CA ALA A 36 0.62 0.09 2.52
C ALA A 36 -0.46 0.59 3.51
N LEU A 37 -0.17 1.58 4.36
CA LEU A 37 -1.17 2.22 5.23
C LEU A 37 -2.23 2.96 4.41
N THR A 38 -1.80 3.79 3.45
CA THR A 38 -2.67 4.53 2.53
C THR A 38 -3.55 3.59 1.73
N ALA A 39 -2.97 2.54 1.13
CA ALA A 39 -3.72 1.53 0.38
C ALA A 39 -4.84 0.88 1.21
N THR A 40 -4.57 0.53 2.47
CA THR A 40 -5.61 -0.05 3.35
C THR A 40 -6.72 0.95 3.65
N ALA A 41 -6.39 2.24 3.83
CA ALA A 41 -7.39 3.27 4.08
C ALA A 41 -8.31 3.45 2.86
N HIS A 42 -7.77 3.45 1.64
CA HIS A 42 -8.58 3.45 0.42
C HIS A 42 -9.48 2.22 0.33
N ALA A 43 -8.95 1.03 0.66
CA ALA A 43 -9.74 -0.20 0.66
C ALA A 43 -10.91 -0.12 1.65
N GLN A 44 -10.66 0.41 2.85
CA GLN A 44 -11.69 0.62 3.88
C GLN A 44 -12.71 1.70 3.49
N ALA A 45 -12.30 2.70 2.72
CA ALA A 45 -13.19 3.72 2.16
C ALA A 45 -13.97 3.24 0.93
N GLY A 46 -13.80 1.98 0.50
CA GLY A 46 -14.45 1.42 -0.70
C GLY A 46 -13.81 1.84 -2.02
N GLN A 47 -12.68 2.54 -1.99
CA GLN A 47 -11.92 2.96 -3.17
C GLN A 47 -10.95 1.85 -3.59
N ILE A 48 -11.49 0.73 -4.06
CA ILE A 48 -10.73 -0.51 -4.28
C ILE A 48 -9.68 -0.37 -5.39
N ASP A 49 -9.99 0.29 -6.51
CA ASP A 49 -9.03 0.51 -7.61
C ASP A 49 -7.78 1.27 -7.13
N ALA A 50 -8.00 2.38 -6.41
CA ALA A 50 -6.91 3.17 -5.83
C ALA A 50 -6.11 2.36 -4.78
N ALA A 51 -6.79 1.54 -4.00
CA ALA A 51 -6.15 0.66 -3.03
C ALA A 51 -5.28 -0.42 -3.71
N ALA A 52 -5.75 -1.01 -4.81
CA ALA A 52 -5.05 -2.04 -5.55
C ALA A 52 -3.78 -1.49 -6.23
N HIS A 53 -3.86 -0.33 -6.86
CA HIS A 53 -2.68 0.36 -7.42
C HIS A 53 -1.63 0.65 -6.35
N LEU A 54 -2.03 1.22 -5.21
CA LEU A 54 -1.11 1.50 -4.11
C LEU A 54 -0.58 0.21 -3.45
N ALA A 55 -1.34 -0.89 -3.50
CA ALA A 55 -0.89 -2.19 -3.00
C ALA A 55 0.26 -2.75 -3.82
N LEU A 56 0.20 -2.64 -5.16
CA LEU A 56 1.28 -3.02 -6.06
C LEU A 56 2.54 -2.19 -5.83
N ASP A 57 2.39 -0.87 -5.66
CA ASP A 57 3.51 0.03 -5.34
C ASP A 57 4.15 -0.32 -3.99
N ALA A 58 3.31 -0.56 -2.97
CA ALA A 58 3.79 -0.96 -1.65
C ALA A 58 4.55 -2.29 -1.70
N LEU A 59 4.09 -3.25 -2.53
CA LEU A 59 4.75 -4.53 -2.72
C LEU A 59 6.11 -4.36 -3.41
N ALA A 60 6.18 -3.59 -4.50
CA ALA A 60 7.43 -3.30 -5.20
C ALA A 60 8.47 -2.64 -4.28
N LEU A 61 8.01 -1.71 -3.44
CA LEU A 61 8.86 -1.08 -2.42
C LEU A 61 9.26 -2.05 -1.32
N ALA A 62 8.42 -3.02 -0.96
CA ALA A 62 8.70 -4.00 0.07
C ALA A 62 9.64 -5.14 -0.38
N LYS A 63 9.73 -5.44 -1.68
CA LYS A 63 10.59 -6.51 -2.25
C LYS A 63 12.03 -6.52 -1.69
N PRO A 64 12.79 -5.41 -1.69
CA PRO A 64 14.15 -5.40 -1.15
C PRO A 64 14.22 -5.32 0.39
N ILE A 65 13.09 -5.21 1.10
CA ILE A 65 13.04 -4.85 2.51
C ILE A 65 12.80 -6.08 3.39
N ARG A 66 13.82 -6.50 4.12
CA ARG A 66 13.71 -7.55 5.15
C ARG A 66 13.14 -7.00 6.46
N SER A 67 11.86 -6.64 6.44
CA SER A 67 11.15 -6.06 7.59
C SER A 67 9.86 -6.81 7.90
N ARG A 68 9.82 -7.50 9.05
CA ARG A 68 8.60 -8.16 9.56
C ARG A 68 7.41 -7.20 9.65
N ARG A 69 7.66 -5.94 10.05
CA ARG A 69 6.59 -4.93 10.17
C ARG A 69 6.02 -4.52 8.81
N VAL A 70 6.85 -4.47 7.77
CA VAL A 70 6.39 -4.15 6.41
C VAL A 70 5.61 -5.34 5.84
N GLN A 71 6.15 -6.56 6.00
CA GLN A 71 5.46 -7.80 5.60
C GLN A 71 4.09 -7.92 6.26
N ALA A 72 4.00 -7.75 7.59
CA ALA A 72 2.73 -7.80 8.30
C ALA A 72 1.71 -6.79 7.76
N ARG A 73 2.15 -5.62 7.29
CA ARG A 73 1.27 -4.61 6.71
C ARG A 73 0.81 -4.99 5.29
N ILE A 74 1.69 -5.57 4.49
CA ILE A 74 1.34 -6.13 3.17
C ILE A 74 0.33 -7.28 3.33
N THR A 75 0.55 -8.19 4.29
CA THR A 75 -0.39 -9.29 4.57
C THR A 75 -1.76 -8.77 5.02
N LEU A 76 -1.79 -7.75 5.89
CA LEU A 76 -3.05 -7.13 6.30
C LEU A 76 -3.78 -6.47 5.11
N LEU A 77 -3.04 -5.79 4.25
CA LEU A 77 -3.60 -5.20 3.02
C LEU A 77 -4.17 -6.28 2.10
N ALA A 78 -3.44 -7.39 1.89
CA ALA A 78 -3.91 -8.54 1.13
C ALA A 78 -5.20 -9.13 1.73
N SER A 79 -5.28 -9.30 3.06
CA SER A 79 -6.52 -9.77 3.69
C SER A 79 -7.70 -8.81 3.54
N THR A 80 -7.43 -7.50 3.43
CA THR A 80 -8.47 -6.48 3.23
C THR A 80 -8.95 -6.46 1.79
N LEU A 81 -8.05 -6.72 0.83
CA LEU A 81 -8.38 -6.74 -0.59
C LEU A 81 -8.87 -8.11 -1.09
N ALA A 82 -8.59 -9.21 -0.38
CA ALA A 82 -9.00 -10.57 -0.76
C ALA A 82 -10.48 -10.73 -1.16
N PRO A 83 -11.46 -10.09 -0.48
CA PRO A 83 -12.87 -10.15 -0.92
C PRO A 83 -13.12 -9.52 -2.30
N HIS A 84 -12.22 -8.66 -2.78
CA HIS A 84 -12.30 -7.96 -4.05
C HIS A 84 -11.43 -8.60 -5.16
N CYS A 85 -11.05 -9.87 -4.97
CA CYS A 85 -10.32 -10.69 -5.94
C CYS A 85 -10.88 -10.68 -7.39
N PRO A 86 -12.19 -10.52 -7.67
CA PRO A 86 -12.67 -10.42 -9.06
C PRO A 86 -12.09 -9.25 -9.86
N MET A 87 -11.47 -8.27 -9.19
CA MET A 87 -10.81 -7.14 -9.83
C MET A 87 -9.38 -7.50 -10.25
N PRO A 88 -8.98 -7.28 -11.51
CA PRO A 88 -7.71 -7.78 -12.05
C PRO A 88 -6.48 -7.21 -11.31
N GLU A 89 -6.55 -5.98 -10.82
CA GLU A 89 -5.46 -5.35 -10.08
C GLU A 89 -5.27 -5.93 -8.68
N VAL A 90 -6.38 -6.34 -8.05
CA VAL A 90 -6.37 -7.02 -6.76
C VAL A 90 -5.82 -8.43 -6.91
N ASP A 91 -6.28 -9.15 -7.94
CA ASP A 91 -5.80 -10.50 -8.25
C ASP A 91 -4.29 -10.52 -8.50
N ALA A 92 -3.81 -9.62 -9.37
CA ALA A 92 -2.38 -9.47 -9.67
C ALA A 92 -1.53 -9.13 -8.42
N PHE A 93 -2.09 -8.40 -7.45
CA PHE A 93 -1.43 -8.14 -6.18
C PHE A 93 -1.40 -9.39 -5.29
N LEU A 94 -2.52 -10.11 -5.16
CA LEU A 94 -2.63 -11.31 -4.34
C LEU A 94 -1.73 -12.44 -4.86
N GLU A 95 -1.63 -12.63 -6.17
CA GLU A 95 -0.70 -13.57 -6.80
C GLU A 95 0.75 -13.25 -6.42
N GLN A 96 1.17 -11.98 -6.49
CA GLN A 96 2.53 -11.60 -6.15
C GLN A 96 2.85 -11.66 -4.66
N VAL A 97 1.85 -11.53 -3.77
CA VAL A 97 2.03 -11.71 -2.32
C VAL A 97 2.16 -13.19 -1.95
N THR A 98 1.43 -14.06 -2.65
CA THR A 98 1.42 -15.51 -2.41
C THR A 98 2.60 -16.23 -3.06
N THR A 99 3.23 -15.65 -4.08
CA THR A 99 4.42 -16.20 -4.73
C THR A 99 5.67 -15.80 -3.93
N PRO A 100 6.29 -16.70 -3.15
CA PRO A 100 7.56 -16.39 -2.51
C PRO A 100 8.64 -16.35 -3.60
N THR A 101 9.14 -15.15 -3.92
CA THR A 101 10.45 -15.01 -4.61
C THR A 101 11.56 -15.12 -3.58
#